data_AF-A0A1W0A6T6-F1
#
_entry.id   AF-A0A1W0A6T6-F1
#
_cell.length_a   1.000
_cell.length_b   1.000
_cell.length_c   1.000
_cell.angle_alpha   90.00
_cell.angle_beta   90.00
_cell.angle_gamma   90.00
#
_symmetry.space_group_name_H-M   'P 1'
#
loop_
_entity.id
_entity.type
_entity.pdbx_description
1 polymer ?
#
loop_
_entity_poly.entity_id
_entity_poly.type
_entity_poly.pdbx_seq_one_letter_code
_entity_poly.pdbx_strand_id
1 'polypeptide(L)'
;MRVPHRRGGLLHQLLRGRYVYVLLAVGFICIYGLLFEISLLSSGKNAEIHQNPINDVVHQVPMATHSSLKKPKRLSSVDYTIAVLLTNYRDSERCVSTLTSLFDNAQAPQAIHLFLFEEIDPNGDAKNPNDASCLDGFCSKEPELCNVYRSQIDRKFRNAADHKGPSPARRIVEEMIPSNYFVDNKYYLSIDSRMDFVENWDTLMLAEWKSIKNPNAILSTAPPATRSRKYPQDTTKSALMCTSRITSKKRELAVIEFNSPVLVKPPFSTPLLSSQYSESFHFGPTHALEAAPSDPNLVYTWEGITYYRATRWWTRGYDFYSPGKPFIYQHYVPRILHPLQTPQWNVPSPDPLAVEKMRQVESYARMQQLYPGDTASAPYNVGTKRSYEQWIAFSNMYPTASYDESTDKQFINCNPLTYVQPKSR
;
A
#
# COMPACT_ATOMS: atom_id res chain seq x y z
N MET A 1 55.66 -31.04 63.34
CA MET A 1 55.65 -30.72 61.89
C MET A 1 54.78 -31.75 61.17
N ARG A 2 53.62 -31.35 60.66
CA ARG A 2 52.81 -32.13 59.72
C ARG A 2 52.41 -31.19 58.57
N VAL A 3 52.80 -31.56 57.36
CA VAL A 3 52.53 -30.85 56.09
C VAL A 3 51.17 -31.31 55.55
N PRO A 4 50.34 -30.43 54.97
CA PRO A 4 49.04 -30.82 54.43
C PRO A 4 49.11 -31.27 52.96
N HIS A 5 48.32 -32.29 52.63
CA HIS A 5 48.10 -32.83 51.28
C HIS A 5 47.35 -31.84 50.38
N ARG A 6 47.89 -31.53 49.19
CA ARG A 6 47.17 -30.88 48.07
C ARG A 6 46.26 -31.90 47.39
N ARG A 7 44.96 -31.59 47.27
CA ARG A 7 43.99 -32.31 46.40
C ARG A 7 44.22 -31.89 44.95
N GLY A 8 44.47 -32.86 44.07
CA GLY A 8 44.54 -32.66 42.62
C GLY A 8 43.17 -32.29 42.03
N GLY A 9 43.14 -31.31 41.13
CA GLY A 9 41.93 -30.78 40.53
C GLY A 9 41.24 -31.74 39.54
N LEU A 10 39.93 -31.56 39.39
CA LEU A 10 38.99 -32.32 38.55
C LEU A 10 39.47 -32.53 37.10
N LEU A 11 40.21 -31.56 36.57
CA LEU A 11 40.76 -31.57 35.21
C LEU A 11 41.78 -32.71 34.99
N HIS A 12 42.51 -33.11 36.04
CA HIS A 12 43.53 -34.15 35.92
C HIS A 12 42.93 -35.56 35.95
N GLN A 13 41.72 -35.73 36.50
CA GLN A 13 40.99 -37.01 36.49
C GLN A 13 40.29 -37.27 35.15
N LEU A 14 39.89 -36.23 34.42
CA LEU A 14 39.23 -36.34 33.10
C LEU A 14 40.20 -36.72 31.97
N LEU A 15 41.51 -36.48 32.13
CA LEU A 15 42.53 -36.77 31.13
C LEU A 15 43.15 -38.19 31.24
N ARG A 16 42.69 -39.03 32.17
CA ARG A 16 43.07 -40.45 32.20
C ARG A 16 42.32 -41.22 31.13
N GLY A 17 43.06 -42.02 30.35
CA GLY A 17 42.73 -42.54 29.02
C GLY A 17 41.44 -43.36 28.82
N ARG A 18 40.53 -43.44 29.77
CA ARG A 18 39.16 -43.96 29.56
C ARG A 18 38.12 -42.87 29.28
N TYR A 19 38.31 -41.65 29.79
CA TYR A 19 37.35 -40.55 29.61
C TYR A 19 37.66 -39.65 28.40
N VAL A 20 38.89 -39.70 27.90
CA VAL A 20 39.28 -39.02 26.65
C VAL A 20 38.47 -39.56 25.47
N TYR A 21 38.26 -40.87 25.38
CA TYR A 21 37.44 -41.45 24.32
C TYR A 21 35.96 -41.06 24.41
N VAL A 22 35.43 -40.86 25.62
CA VAL A 22 34.05 -40.38 25.82
C VAL A 22 33.93 -38.92 25.42
N LEU A 23 34.91 -38.08 25.79
CA LEU A 23 34.94 -36.67 25.38
C LEU A 23 35.13 -36.52 23.87
N LEU A 24 35.97 -37.35 23.24
CA LEU A 24 36.13 -37.39 21.80
C LEU A 24 34.86 -37.89 21.10
N ALA A 25 34.16 -38.89 21.65
CA ALA A 25 32.90 -39.38 21.10
C ALA A 25 31.78 -38.32 21.19
N VAL A 26 31.66 -37.62 22.32
CA VAL A 26 30.71 -36.50 22.47
C VAL A 26 31.07 -35.35 21.53
N GLY A 27 32.36 -35.02 21.42
CA GLY A 27 32.85 -34.04 20.44
C GLY A 27 32.51 -34.43 19.00
N PHE A 28 32.69 -35.69 18.63
CA PHE A 28 32.31 -36.22 17.31
C PHE A 28 30.80 -36.14 17.07
N ILE A 29 29.97 -36.47 18.06
CA ILE A 29 28.51 -36.37 17.95
C ILE A 29 28.07 -34.91 17.79
N CYS A 30 28.66 -33.98 18.54
CA CYS A 30 28.37 -32.55 18.41
C CYS A 30 28.81 -32.01 17.04
N ILE A 31 29.98 -32.43 16.54
CA ILE A 31 30.46 -32.04 15.20
C ILE A 31 29.56 -32.62 14.12
N TYR A 32 29.14 -33.89 14.22
CA TYR A 32 28.19 -34.48 13.27
C TYR A 32 26.79 -33.86 13.35
N GLY A 33 26.32 -33.48 14.54
CA GLY A 33 25.07 -32.74 14.71
C GLY A 33 25.13 -31.35 14.06
N LEU A 34 26.24 -30.64 14.24
CA LEU A 34 26.51 -29.36 13.57
C LEU A 34 26.64 -29.53 12.05
N LEU A 35 27.33 -30.56 11.58
CA LEU A 35 27.44 -30.86 10.14
C LEU A 35 26.10 -31.29 9.54
N PHE A 36 25.23 -31.96 10.30
CA PHE A 36 23.88 -32.32 9.88
C PHE A 36 22.96 -31.10 9.81
N GLU A 37 23.01 -30.20 10.80
CA GLU A 37 22.31 -28.90 10.78
C GLU A 37 22.81 -28.02 9.63
N ILE A 38 24.13 -27.94 9.40
CA ILE A 38 24.73 -27.24 8.25
C ILE A 38 24.33 -27.92 6.94
N SER A 39 24.22 -29.25 6.89
CA SER A 39 23.73 -29.99 5.72
C SER A 39 22.24 -29.74 5.47
N LEU A 40 21.40 -29.62 6.51
CA LEU A 40 19.99 -29.24 6.38
C LEU A 40 19.83 -27.79 5.89
N LEU A 41 20.64 -26.87 6.42
CA LEU A 41 20.72 -25.48 5.97
C LEU A 41 21.28 -25.36 4.54
N SER A 42 22.21 -26.25 4.15
CA SER A 42 22.78 -26.34 2.80
C SER A 42 21.80 -27.02 1.82
N SER A 43 21.03 -28.01 2.24
CA SER A 43 19.91 -28.56 1.45
C SER A 43 18.76 -27.56 1.28
N GLY A 44 18.61 -26.60 2.19
CA GLY A 44 17.74 -25.43 2.03
C GLY A 44 18.31 -24.32 1.13
N LYS A 45 19.62 -24.33 0.83
CA LYS A 45 20.31 -23.33 -0.01
C LYS A 45 20.84 -23.85 -1.36
N ASN A 46 20.95 -25.17 -1.54
CA ASN A 46 21.28 -25.83 -2.81
C ASN A 46 20.03 -26.21 -3.62
N ALA A 47 18.86 -25.68 -3.26
CA ALA A 47 17.76 -25.52 -4.21
C ALA A 47 18.00 -24.26 -5.07
N GLU A 48 19.18 -24.16 -5.70
CA GLU A 48 19.39 -23.29 -6.85
C GLU A 48 19.31 -24.13 -8.12
N ILE A 49 18.46 -23.68 -9.04
CA ILE A 49 18.76 -23.65 -10.48
C ILE A 49 19.12 -25.02 -11.06
N HIS A 50 18.13 -25.90 -11.15
CA HIS A 50 18.06 -26.83 -12.27
C HIS A 50 16.97 -26.34 -13.23
N GLN A 51 17.43 -25.73 -14.32
CA GLN A 51 16.68 -25.71 -15.57
C GLN A 51 16.42 -27.17 -15.95
N ASN A 52 15.19 -27.65 -15.72
CA ASN A 52 14.67 -28.81 -16.41
C ASN A 52 13.48 -28.36 -17.26
N PRO A 53 13.40 -28.81 -18.52
CA PRO A 53 12.44 -28.30 -19.49
C PRO A 53 11.07 -28.86 -19.13
N ILE A 54 10.21 -28.02 -18.54
CA ILE A 54 8.76 -28.25 -18.57
C ILE A 54 8.27 -27.69 -19.93
N ASN A 55 8.80 -28.25 -21.00
CA ASN A 55 8.04 -28.41 -22.23
C ASN A 55 7.40 -29.80 -22.12
N ASP A 56 6.17 -29.91 -22.60
CA ASP A 56 5.38 -31.15 -22.68
C ASP A 56 4.74 -31.63 -21.37
N VAL A 57 3.83 -30.83 -20.79
CA VAL A 57 2.41 -31.21 -20.61
C VAL A 57 1.61 -29.92 -20.38
N VAL A 58 1.58 -29.03 -21.39
CA VAL A 58 0.47 -28.09 -21.57
C VAL A 58 -0.52 -28.81 -22.48
N HIS A 59 -1.27 -29.76 -21.92
CA HIS A 59 -2.50 -30.20 -22.57
C HIS A 59 -3.45 -29.02 -22.53
N GLN A 60 -3.45 -28.27 -23.64
CA GLN A 60 -4.57 -27.59 -24.27
C GLN A 60 -5.84 -27.50 -23.40
N VAL A 61 -5.80 -26.71 -22.34
CA VAL A 61 -6.99 -25.99 -21.90
C VAL A 61 -7.00 -24.77 -22.80
N PRO A 62 -8.03 -24.56 -23.63
CA PRO A 62 -8.07 -23.39 -24.48
C PRO A 62 -7.92 -22.18 -23.56
N MET A 63 -6.89 -21.36 -23.82
CA MET A 63 -6.94 -19.97 -23.41
C MET A 63 -8.32 -19.50 -23.86
N ALA A 64 -9.18 -19.13 -22.92
CA ALA A 64 -10.31 -18.29 -23.25
C ALA A 64 -9.68 -17.06 -23.90
N THR A 65 -9.73 -17.03 -25.22
CA THR A 65 -9.42 -15.86 -26.00
C THR A 65 -10.27 -14.74 -25.40
N HIS A 66 -9.65 -13.63 -25.03
CA HIS A 66 -10.34 -12.38 -24.72
C HIS A 66 -10.99 -11.81 -26.00
N SER A 67 -11.75 -12.64 -26.70
CA SER A 67 -12.58 -12.31 -27.83
C SER A 67 -14.01 -12.33 -27.32
N SER A 68 -14.65 -11.15 -27.31
CA SER A 68 -16.09 -10.90 -27.11
C SER A 68 -16.65 -10.57 -25.71
N LEU A 69 -15.88 -9.98 -24.79
CA LEU A 69 -16.53 -9.09 -23.83
C LEU A 69 -17.02 -7.86 -24.61
N LYS A 70 -18.34 -7.73 -24.79
CA LYS A 70 -18.95 -6.57 -25.45
C LYS A 70 -18.49 -5.32 -24.69
N LYS A 71 -17.90 -4.35 -25.39
CA LYS A 71 -17.55 -3.05 -24.79
C LYS A 71 -18.78 -2.47 -24.07
N PRO A 72 -18.60 -1.75 -22.95
CA PRO A 72 -19.68 -1.09 -22.23
C PRO A 72 -20.60 -0.31 -23.16
N LYS A 73 -21.91 -0.40 -22.94
CA LYS A 73 -22.85 0.51 -23.59
C LYS A 73 -22.66 1.91 -22.99
N ARG A 74 -21.99 2.79 -23.74
CA ARG A 74 -21.65 4.14 -23.30
C ARG A 74 -22.87 5.03 -23.08
N LEU A 75 -22.86 5.83 -22.02
CA LEU A 75 -23.85 6.88 -21.79
C LEU A 75 -23.58 8.08 -22.68
N SER A 76 -24.63 8.75 -23.18
CA SER A 76 -24.50 9.92 -24.06
C SER A 76 -24.12 11.20 -23.30
N SER A 77 -24.61 11.36 -22.07
CA SER A 77 -24.33 12.51 -21.21
C SER A 77 -24.49 12.14 -19.74
N VAL A 78 -23.73 12.83 -18.88
CA VAL A 78 -23.85 12.74 -17.42
C VAL A 78 -23.63 14.13 -16.81
N ASP A 79 -24.07 14.32 -15.57
CA ASP A 79 -24.01 15.59 -14.82
C ASP A 79 -22.87 15.65 -13.79
N TYR A 80 -21.97 14.66 -13.80
CA TYR A 80 -20.85 14.55 -12.87
C TYR A 80 -19.50 14.53 -13.59
N THR A 81 -18.42 14.72 -12.83
CA THR A 81 -17.05 14.52 -13.30
C THR A 81 -16.25 13.77 -12.24
N ILE A 82 -15.38 12.86 -12.68
CA ILE A 82 -14.45 12.13 -11.84
C ILE A 82 -13.03 12.58 -12.21
N ALA A 83 -12.41 13.36 -11.33
CA ALA A 83 -10.98 13.64 -11.37
C ALA A 83 -10.21 12.39 -10.93
N VAL A 84 -9.54 11.70 -11.85
CA VAL A 84 -8.69 10.56 -11.55
C VAL A 84 -7.28 11.07 -11.29
N LEU A 85 -6.76 10.85 -10.09
CA LEU A 85 -5.40 11.23 -9.70
C LEU A 85 -4.53 9.97 -9.72
N LEU A 86 -3.60 9.92 -10.67
CA LEU A 86 -2.68 8.79 -10.84
C LEU A 86 -1.24 9.24 -10.60
N THR A 87 -0.58 8.61 -9.63
CA THR A 87 0.88 8.71 -9.45
C THR A 87 1.56 7.47 -10.01
N ASN A 88 2.54 7.68 -10.90
CA ASN A 88 3.36 6.63 -11.50
C ASN A 88 4.83 6.82 -11.06
N TYR A 89 5.44 5.83 -10.41
CA TYR A 89 6.87 5.83 -10.09
C TYR A 89 7.53 4.62 -10.75
N ARG A 90 8.28 4.88 -11.83
CA ARG A 90 9.05 3.87 -12.59
C ARG A 90 8.29 2.56 -12.83
N ASP A 91 7.05 2.66 -13.32
CA ASP A 91 6.13 1.52 -13.53
C ASP A 91 5.27 1.72 -14.78
N SER A 92 5.88 2.30 -15.82
CA SER A 92 5.15 2.82 -16.97
C SER A 92 4.43 1.76 -17.80
N GLU A 93 4.93 0.52 -17.88
CA GLU A 93 4.21 -0.55 -18.60
C GLU A 93 2.84 -0.82 -17.96
N ARG A 94 2.80 -0.91 -16.64
CA ARG A 94 1.55 -1.13 -15.88
C ARG A 94 0.68 0.11 -15.91
N CYS A 95 1.28 1.29 -15.84
CA CYS A 95 0.56 2.54 -15.97
C CYS A 95 -0.21 2.57 -17.31
N VAL A 96 0.39 2.16 -18.42
CA VAL A 96 -0.31 2.08 -19.71
C VAL A 96 -1.51 1.14 -19.64
N SER A 97 -1.34 -0.07 -19.08
CA SER A 97 -2.47 -1.01 -18.91
C SER A 97 -3.58 -0.42 -18.02
N THR A 98 -3.21 0.34 -17.00
CA THR A 98 -4.15 1.07 -16.14
C THR A 98 -4.96 2.10 -16.93
N LEU A 99 -4.30 2.90 -17.77
CA LEU A 99 -4.98 3.90 -18.60
C LEU A 99 -5.94 3.26 -19.61
N THR A 100 -5.52 2.16 -20.26
CA THR A 100 -6.39 1.40 -21.16
C THR A 100 -7.64 0.90 -20.40
N SER A 101 -7.44 0.21 -19.27
CA SER A 101 -8.54 -0.34 -18.47
C SER A 101 -9.47 0.75 -17.92
N LEU A 102 -8.91 1.90 -17.50
CA LEU A 102 -9.66 3.06 -17.01
C LEU A 102 -10.71 3.54 -18.03
N PHE A 103 -10.30 3.75 -19.28
CA PHE A 103 -11.15 4.32 -20.32
C PHE A 103 -12.00 3.28 -21.06
N ASP A 104 -11.48 2.09 -21.35
CA ASP A 104 -12.24 1.06 -22.10
C ASP A 104 -13.37 0.45 -21.26
N ASN A 105 -13.17 0.32 -19.94
CA ASN A 105 -14.16 -0.30 -19.06
C ASN A 105 -15.16 0.71 -18.46
N ALA A 106 -14.98 2.01 -18.66
CA ALA A 106 -15.92 3.02 -18.18
C ALA A 106 -17.22 3.06 -19.00
N GLN A 107 -18.34 3.28 -18.33
CA GLN A 107 -19.64 3.49 -18.96
C GLN A 107 -19.82 4.94 -19.43
N ALA A 108 -19.26 5.92 -18.70
CA ALA A 108 -19.26 7.33 -19.05
C ALA A 108 -17.83 7.89 -19.11
N PRO A 109 -16.97 7.41 -20.03
CA PRO A 109 -15.57 7.83 -20.10
C PRO A 109 -15.38 9.34 -20.36
N GLN A 110 -16.36 10.01 -20.95
CA GLN A 110 -16.38 11.48 -21.12
C GLN A 110 -16.46 12.25 -19.78
N ALA A 111 -16.83 11.59 -18.69
CA ALA A 111 -16.91 12.18 -17.36
C ALA A 111 -15.58 12.13 -16.61
N ILE A 112 -14.58 11.44 -17.17
CA ILE A 112 -13.28 11.22 -16.52
C ILE A 112 -12.32 12.32 -16.93
N HIS A 113 -11.68 12.96 -15.96
CA HIS A 113 -10.48 13.78 -16.21
C HIS A 113 -9.32 13.17 -15.45
N LEU A 114 -8.29 12.72 -16.16
CA LEU A 114 -7.08 12.16 -15.59
C LEU A 114 -6.02 13.25 -15.33
N PHE A 115 -5.59 13.35 -14.09
CA PHE A 115 -4.38 14.05 -13.67
C PHE A 115 -3.29 13.01 -13.42
N LEU A 116 -2.30 12.96 -14.29
CA LEU A 116 -1.19 12.00 -14.26
C LEU A 116 0.09 12.71 -13.78
N PHE A 117 0.63 12.26 -12.66
CA PHE A 117 1.96 12.64 -12.21
C PHE A 117 2.93 11.46 -12.35
N GLU A 118 3.99 11.67 -13.10
CA GLU A 118 4.98 10.64 -13.39
C GLU A 118 6.36 10.97 -12.84
N GLU A 119 6.99 9.95 -12.28
CA GLU A 119 8.36 9.97 -11.79
C GLU A 119 9.12 8.82 -12.45
N ILE A 120 9.81 9.14 -13.53
CA ILE A 120 10.51 8.20 -14.44
C ILE A 120 11.94 8.68 -14.68
N ASP A 121 12.80 7.83 -15.24
CA ASP A 121 14.15 8.21 -15.63
C ASP A 121 14.38 8.09 -17.16
N PRO A 122 13.94 9.08 -17.96
CA PRO A 122 13.95 8.99 -19.43
C PRO A 122 15.35 8.81 -20.04
N ASN A 123 16.39 9.22 -19.30
CA ASN A 123 17.79 9.13 -19.71
C ASN A 123 18.52 7.97 -19.02
N GLY A 124 17.81 7.15 -18.25
CA GLY A 124 18.34 6.03 -17.51
C GLY A 124 18.63 4.82 -18.40
N ASP A 125 18.29 3.63 -17.93
CA ASP A 125 18.42 2.42 -18.73
C ASP A 125 17.39 2.44 -19.88
N ALA A 126 17.86 2.73 -21.09
CA ALA A 126 17.03 2.72 -22.30
C ALA A 126 16.35 1.35 -22.57
N LYS A 127 16.78 0.27 -21.91
CA LYS A 127 16.13 -1.04 -21.98
C LYS A 127 15.06 -1.24 -20.91
N ASN A 128 14.90 -0.33 -19.96
CA ASN A 128 13.86 -0.41 -18.95
C ASN A 128 12.57 0.26 -19.44
N PRO A 129 11.56 -0.49 -19.93
CA PRO A 129 10.32 0.11 -20.41
C PRO A 129 9.54 0.85 -19.31
N ASN A 130 9.88 0.63 -18.03
CA ASN A 130 9.24 1.29 -16.91
C ASN A 130 9.77 2.70 -16.62
N ASP A 131 10.81 3.13 -17.32
CA ASP A 131 11.33 4.50 -17.25
C ASP A 131 10.88 5.38 -18.45
N ALA A 132 10.03 4.85 -19.33
CA ALA A 132 9.39 5.64 -20.38
C ALA A 132 8.20 6.44 -19.84
N SER A 133 7.74 7.44 -20.60
CA SER A 133 6.48 8.15 -20.31
C SER A 133 5.27 7.22 -20.44
N CYS A 134 4.45 7.12 -19.40
CA CYS A 134 3.20 6.36 -19.42
C CYS A 134 2.23 6.93 -20.44
N LEU A 135 2.11 8.26 -20.53
CA LEU A 135 1.22 8.89 -21.52
C LEU A 135 1.66 8.58 -22.95
N ASP A 136 2.96 8.69 -23.24
CA ASP A 136 3.47 8.43 -24.59
C ASP A 136 3.36 6.93 -24.92
N GLY A 137 3.63 6.05 -23.94
CA GLY A 137 3.42 4.62 -24.06
C GLY A 137 1.94 4.26 -24.31
N PHE A 138 1.02 4.97 -23.66
CA PHE A 138 -0.43 4.80 -23.86
C PHE A 138 -0.84 5.23 -25.26
N CYS A 139 -0.42 6.41 -25.72
CA CYS A 139 -0.74 6.88 -27.07
C CYS A 139 -0.08 6.06 -28.17
N SER A 140 1.06 5.43 -27.89
CA SER A 140 1.72 4.51 -28.83
C SER A 140 1.02 3.16 -28.92
N LYS A 141 0.57 2.60 -27.78
CA LYS A 141 -0.10 1.28 -27.73
C LYS A 141 -1.58 1.34 -28.10
N GLU A 142 -2.26 2.41 -27.73
CA GLU A 142 -3.71 2.62 -27.91
C GLU A 142 -3.99 3.96 -28.61
N PRO A 143 -3.55 4.15 -29.87
CA PRO A 143 -3.62 5.44 -30.55
C PRO A 143 -5.05 5.96 -30.70
N GLU A 144 -6.02 5.10 -31.01
CA GLU A 144 -7.43 5.47 -31.12
C GLU A 144 -8.00 5.95 -29.78
N LEU A 145 -7.71 5.23 -28.68
CA LEU A 145 -8.22 5.57 -27.36
C LEU A 145 -7.59 6.86 -26.83
N CYS A 146 -6.26 7.01 -27.02
CA CYS A 146 -5.56 8.24 -26.70
C CYS A 146 -6.13 9.42 -27.50
N ASN A 147 -6.28 9.30 -28.82
CA ASN A 147 -6.81 10.39 -29.65
C ASN A 147 -8.17 10.90 -29.17
N VAL A 148 -9.06 9.99 -28.76
CA VAL A 148 -10.40 10.34 -28.24
C VAL A 148 -10.31 11.07 -26.89
N TYR A 149 -9.46 10.63 -25.97
CA TYR A 149 -9.44 11.15 -24.59
C TYR A 149 -8.24 12.02 -24.24
N ARG A 150 -7.38 12.38 -25.21
CA ARG A 150 -6.14 13.12 -24.97
C ARG A 150 -6.37 14.45 -24.25
N SER A 151 -7.46 15.14 -24.57
CA SER A 151 -7.87 16.41 -23.96
C SER A 151 -8.37 16.27 -22.51
N GLN A 152 -8.66 15.05 -22.07
CA GLN A 152 -9.04 14.70 -20.69
C GLN A 152 -7.84 14.25 -19.86
N ILE A 153 -6.59 14.41 -20.34
CA ILE A 153 -5.37 13.97 -19.65
C ILE A 153 -4.40 15.14 -19.47
N ASP A 154 -4.30 15.60 -18.22
CA ASP A 154 -3.27 16.52 -17.77
C ASP A 154 -2.09 15.75 -17.20
N ARG A 155 -0.87 16.10 -17.62
CA ARG A 155 0.36 15.41 -17.23
C ARG A 155 1.35 16.36 -16.58
N LYS A 156 1.92 15.94 -15.45
CA LYS A 156 3.18 16.47 -14.91
C LYS A 156 4.22 15.35 -14.79
N PHE A 157 5.48 15.73 -14.84
CA PHE A 157 6.59 14.80 -14.84
C PHE A 157 7.78 15.36 -14.02
N ARG A 158 8.53 14.46 -13.38
CA ARG A 158 9.82 14.74 -12.73
C ARG A 158 10.76 13.55 -12.86
N ASN A 159 12.08 13.77 -12.85
CA ASN A 159 13.04 12.67 -12.82
C ASN A 159 12.86 11.80 -11.55
N ALA A 160 12.95 10.48 -11.71
CA ALA A 160 12.77 9.53 -10.61
C ALA A 160 13.83 9.64 -9.50
N ALA A 161 15.01 10.20 -9.79
CA ALA A 161 16.03 10.50 -8.79
C ALA A 161 15.58 11.54 -7.76
N ASP A 162 14.62 12.41 -8.13
CA ASP A 162 14.04 13.41 -7.23
C ASP A 162 12.87 12.85 -6.40
N HIS A 163 12.60 11.54 -6.46
CA HIS A 163 11.47 10.94 -5.75
C HIS A 163 11.62 11.07 -4.23
N LYS A 164 10.63 11.71 -3.60
CA LYS A 164 10.63 11.97 -2.15
C LYS A 164 9.63 11.09 -1.40
N GLY A 165 9.08 10.06 -2.03
CA GLY A 165 8.05 9.22 -1.44
C GLY A 165 6.63 9.53 -1.94
N PRO A 166 5.66 8.72 -1.52
CA PRO A 166 4.30 8.71 -2.05
C PRO A 166 3.49 9.94 -1.64
N SER A 167 3.59 10.42 -0.40
CA SER A 167 2.79 11.58 0.06
C SER A 167 3.12 12.87 -0.72
N PRO A 168 4.39 13.24 -0.95
CA PRO A 168 4.73 14.37 -1.83
C PRO A 168 4.25 14.18 -3.28
N ALA A 169 4.38 12.98 -3.85
CA ALA A 169 3.91 12.69 -5.20
C ALA A 169 2.38 12.85 -5.32
N ARG A 170 1.64 12.38 -4.31
CA ARG A 170 0.18 12.57 -4.22
C ARG A 170 -0.20 14.03 -4.06
N ARG A 171 0.54 14.81 -3.29
CA ARG A 171 0.31 16.25 -3.16
C ARG A 171 0.44 16.95 -4.52
N ILE A 172 1.45 16.61 -5.32
CA ILE A 172 1.66 17.23 -6.64
C ILE A 172 0.46 16.99 -7.56
N VAL A 173 -0.07 15.76 -7.61
CA VAL A 173 -1.24 15.44 -8.46
C VAL A 173 -2.54 16.04 -7.91
N GLU A 174 -2.71 16.13 -6.59
CA GLU A 174 -3.84 16.83 -5.97
C GLU A 174 -3.86 18.33 -6.34
N GLU A 175 -2.69 18.98 -6.38
CA GLU A 175 -2.54 20.39 -6.80
C GLU A 175 -2.77 20.63 -8.29
N MET A 176 -2.84 19.59 -9.12
CA MET A 176 -3.19 19.72 -10.54
C MET A 176 -4.69 19.99 -10.73
N ILE A 177 -5.53 19.66 -9.75
CA ILE A 177 -6.97 19.83 -9.84
C ILE A 177 -7.33 21.32 -9.82
N PRO A 178 -8.00 21.85 -10.86
CA PRO A 178 -8.36 23.26 -10.89
C PRO A 178 -9.52 23.57 -9.94
N SER A 179 -9.60 24.82 -9.49
CA SER A 179 -10.56 25.26 -8.47
C SER A 179 -12.04 24.99 -8.83
N ASN A 180 -12.38 24.95 -10.12
CA ASN A 180 -13.73 24.63 -10.60
C ASN A 180 -14.13 23.16 -10.44
N TYR A 181 -13.25 22.30 -9.93
CA TYR A 181 -13.59 20.94 -9.51
C TYR A 181 -14.03 20.87 -8.05
N PHE A 182 -13.88 21.92 -7.26
CA PHE A 182 -14.25 21.94 -5.84
C PHE A 182 -15.67 22.49 -5.65
N VAL A 183 -16.61 21.86 -6.33
CA VAL A 183 -18.06 22.16 -6.30
C VAL A 183 -18.86 20.86 -6.25
N ASP A 184 -20.17 20.96 -6.05
CA ASP A 184 -21.06 19.80 -6.04
C ASP A 184 -21.00 19.00 -7.35
N ASN A 185 -21.31 17.70 -7.29
CA ASN A 185 -21.24 16.75 -8.41
C ASN A 185 -19.84 16.56 -9.04
N LYS A 186 -18.79 16.96 -8.33
CA LYS A 186 -17.39 16.65 -8.68
C LYS A 186 -16.83 15.66 -7.67
N TYR A 187 -16.25 14.61 -8.21
CA TYR A 187 -15.68 13.52 -7.45
C TYR A 187 -14.21 13.36 -7.81
N TYR A 188 -13.45 12.75 -6.92
CA TYR A 188 -12.10 12.32 -7.21
C TYR A 188 -11.97 10.81 -7.02
N LEU A 189 -11.07 10.21 -7.78
CA LEU A 189 -10.58 8.85 -7.61
C LEU A 189 -9.06 8.90 -7.53
N SER A 190 -8.47 8.56 -6.38
CA SER A 190 -7.01 8.45 -6.27
C SER A 190 -6.58 6.99 -6.36
N ILE A 191 -5.63 6.71 -7.25
CA ILE A 191 -5.14 5.36 -7.57
C ILE A 191 -3.61 5.34 -7.74
N ASP A 192 -3.08 4.14 -8.02
CA ASP A 192 -1.72 3.93 -8.50
C ASP A 192 -1.69 3.37 -9.93
N SER A 193 -0.49 3.12 -10.46
CA SER A 193 -0.21 2.68 -11.84
C SER A 193 -0.52 1.21 -12.15
N ARG A 194 -1.12 0.42 -11.25
CA ARG A 194 -1.25 -1.05 -11.43
C ARG A 194 -2.69 -1.54 -11.35
N MET A 195 -3.61 -0.74 -11.85
CA MET A 195 -5.03 -0.99 -11.69
C MET A 195 -5.66 -1.66 -12.90
N ASP A 196 -6.61 -2.55 -12.62
CA ASP A 196 -7.48 -3.18 -13.60
C ASP A 196 -8.93 -3.01 -13.18
N PHE A 197 -9.65 -2.16 -13.90
CA PHE A 197 -11.03 -1.80 -13.63
C PHE A 197 -12.01 -2.90 -14.05
N VAL A 198 -13.16 -2.96 -13.39
CA VAL A 198 -14.28 -3.80 -13.86
C VAL A 198 -15.10 -3.05 -14.89
N GLU A 199 -15.90 -3.77 -15.67
CA GLU A 199 -16.84 -3.14 -16.60
C GLU A 199 -17.83 -2.22 -15.86
N ASN A 200 -18.07 -1.03 -16.39
CA ASN A 200 -18.93 0.02 -15.83
C ASN A 200 -18.49 0.51 -14.43
N TRP A 201 -17.20 0.43 -14.11
CA TRP A 201 -16.68 0.76 -12.77
C TRP A 201 -17.10 2.16 -12.29
N ASP A 202 -17.17 3.15 -13.18
CA ASP A 202 -17.41 4.56 -12.86
C ASP A 202 -18.83 4.80 -12.38
N THR A 203 -19.83 4.24 -13.06
CA THR A 203 -21.24 4.35 -12.68
C THR A 203 -21.56 3.45 -11.49
N LEU A 204 -20.97 2.25 -11.42
CA LEU A 204 -21.13 1.34 -10.28
C LEU A 204 -20.58 1.96 -8.99
N MET A 205 -19.37 2.52 -9.05
CA MET A 205 -18.72 3.16 -7.91
C MET A 205 -19.47 4.41 -7.46
N LEU A 206 -19.91 5.26 -8.40
CA LEU A 206 -20.69 6.45 -8.06
C LEU A 206 -22.06 6.08 -7.46
N ALA A 207 -22.74 5.08 -8.00
CA ALA A 207 -24.01 4.60 -7.45
C ALA A 207 -23.83 4.07 -6.02
N GLU A 208 -22.75 3.33 -5.78
CA GLU A 208 -22.43 2.81 -4.46
C GLU A 208 -22.09 3.94 -3.47
N TRP A 209 -21.30 4.93 -3.86
CA TRP A 209 -21.04 6.12 -3.03
C TRP A 209 -22.32 6.88 -2.70
N LYS A 210 -23.20 7.12 -3.69
CA LYS A 210 -24.50 7.80 -3.48
C LYS A 210 -25.40 7.04 -2.51
N SER A 211 -25.30 5.71 -2.47
CA SER A 211 -26.09 4.86 -1.55
C SER A 211 -25.75 5.07 -0.07
N ILE A 212 -24.55 5.58 0.24
CA ILE A 212 -24.07 5.82 1.61
C ILE A 212 -24.88 6.95 2.29
N LYS A 213 -25.41 7.90 1.50
CA LYS A 213 -26.14 9.08 2.00
C LYS A 213 -25.35 9.91 3.03
N ASN A 214 -24.03 9.98 2.85
CA ASN A 214 -23.14 10.83 3.62
C ASN A 214 -22.30 11.68 2.65
N PRO A 215 -22.46 13.01 2.64
CA PRO A 215 -21.75 13.88 1.71
C PRO A 215 -20.24 13.93 1.96
N ASN A 216 -19.76 13.48 3.13
CA ASN A 216 -18.33 13.40 3.47
C ASN A 216 -17.81 11.94 3.43
N ALA A 217 -18.50 11.05 2.72
CA ALA A 217 -18.06 9.66 2.57
C ALA A 217 -16.80 9.55 1.70
N ILE A 218 -15.87 8.70 2.12
CA ILE A 218 -14.72 8.25 1.35
C ILE A 218 -14.84 6.73 1.19
N LEU A 219 -15.09 6.27 -0.03
CA LEU A 219 -15.14 4.86 -0.37
C LEU A 219 -13.72 4.36 -0.63
N SER A 220 -13.26 3.35 0.11
CA SER A 220 -11.86 2.91 0.01
C SER A 220 -11.65 1.48 0.50
N THR A 221 -10.71 0.80 -0.14
CA THR A 221 -10.15 -0.49 0.27
C THR A 221 -8.85 -0.70 -0.50
N ALA A 222 -7.92 -1.50 0.03
CA ALA A 222 -6.86 -2.02 -0.83
C ALA A 222 -7.52 -2.96 -1.86
N PRO A 223 -7.27 -2.78 -3.17
CA PRO A 223 -7.91 -3.61 -4.19
C PRO A 223 -7.51 -5.09 -4.08
N PRO A 224 -8.40 -6.04 -4.40
CA PRO A 224 -8.00 -7.43 -4.55
C PRO A 224 -7.00 -7.61 -5.70
N ALA A 225 -6.15 -8.63 -5.59
CA ALA A 225 -5.18 -8.94 -6.63
C ALA A 225 -5.86 -9.36 -7.94
N THR A 226 -5.41 -8.90 -9.11
CA THR A 226 -6.01 -9.29 -10.41
C THR A 226 -6.07 -10.81 -10.60
N ARG A 227 -5.07 -11.55 -10.10
CA ARG A 227 -5.06 -13.02 -10.11
C ARG A 227 -6.24 -13.66 -9.38
N SER A 228 -6.86 -12.96 -8.43
CA SER A 228 -8.01 -13.48 -7.66
C SER A 228 -9.24 -13.67 -8.54
N ARG A 229 -9.35 -12.95 -9.67
CA ARG A 229 -10.45 -13.10 -10.64
C ARG A 229 -10.55 -14.50 -11.26
N LYS A 230 -9.46 -15.29 -11.22
CA LYS A 230 -9.42 -16.66 -11.75
C LYS A 230 -10.01 -17.70 -10.80
N TYR A 231 -10.24 -17.34 -9.54
CA TYR A 231 -10.73 -18.27 -8.52
C TYR A 231 -12.21 -18.00 -8.22
N PRO A 232 -12.98 -19.03 -7.83
CA PRO A 232 -14.34 -18.84 -7.34
C PRO A 232 -14.38 -17.87 -6.16
N GLN A 233 -15.34 -16.94 -6.18
CA GLN A 233 -15.53 -16.01 -5.07
C GLN A 233 -16.26 -16.70 -3.92
N ASP A 234 -15.66 -16.69 -2.72
CA ASP A 234 -16.34 -17.11 -1.48
C ASP A 234 -17.38 -16.05 -1.10
N THR A 235 -18.64 -16.30 -1.43
CA THR A 235 -19.76 -15.39 -1.14
C THR A 235 -20.14 -15.34 0.34
N THR A 236 -19.54 -16.20 1.19
CA THR A 236 -19.80 -16.23 2.63
C THR A 236 -18.96 -15.23 3.42
N LYS A 237 -18.06 -14.50 2.75
CA LYS A 237 -17.16 -13.53 3.36
C LYS A 237 -16.99 -12.29 2.48
N SER A 238 -16.64 -11.17 3.11
CA SER A 238 -16.22 -9.95 2.40
C SER A 238 -14.82 -9.54 2.86
N ALA A 239 -14.06 -8.89 1.99
CA ALA A 239 -12.76 -8.34 2.35
C ALA A 239 -12.95 -7.00 3.08
N LEU A 240 -12.32 -6.83 4.24
CA LEU A 240 -12.39 -5.60 5.03
C LEU A 240 -11.00 -5.23 5.56
N MET A 241 -10.62 -3.96 5.42
CA MET A 241 -9.46 -3.39 6.11
C MET A 241 -9.86 -3.07 7.54
N CYS A 242 -9.42 -3.90 8.48
CA CYS A 242 -9.80 -3.76 9.89
C CYS A 242 -8.72 -4.25 10.85
N THR A 243 -7.48 -4.38 10.37
CA THR A 243 -6.34 -4.71 11.24
C THR A 243 -5.18 -3.76 11.00
N SER A 244 -4.41 -3.45 12.03
CA SER A 244 -3.25 -2.56 11.93
C SER A 244 -2.20 -2.92 12.97
N ARG A 245 -1.02 -2.30 12.86
CA ARG A 245 0.11 -2.55 13.77
C ARG A 245 0.99 -1.31 13.96
N ILE A 246 1.79 -1.32 15.02
CA ILE A 246 2.95 -0.43 15.13
C ILE A 246 4.07 -1.00 14.25
N THR A 247 4.78 -0.16 13.50
CA THR A 247 5.74 -0.62 12.49
C THR A 247 7.15 -0.89 12.99
N SER A 248 7.55 -0.31 14.12
CA SER A 248 8.95 -0.36 14.56
C SER A 248 9.11 -0.41 16.07
N LYS A 249 10.09 -1.20 16.54
CA LYS A 249 10.58 -1.18 17.93
C LYS A 249 11.26 0.15 18.29
N LYS A 250 11.83 0.83 17.30
CA LYS A 250 12.47 2.14 17.48
C LYS A 250 11.39 3.19 17.58
N ARG A 251 11.25 3.80 18.76
CA ARG A 251 10.12 4.69 19.06
C ARG A 251 10.08 5.92 18.14
N GLU A 252 11.22 6.41 17.70
CA GLU A 252 11.35 7.54 16.77
C GLU A 252 10.88 7.22 15.34
N LEU A 253 10.71 5.94 14.98
CA LEU A 253 10.18 5.48 13.69
C LEU A 253 8.80 4.81 13.82
N ALA A 254 8.29 4.67 15.04
CA ALA A 254 7.09 3.89 15.32
C ALA A 254 5.83 4.65 14.90
N VAL A 255 5.11 4.14 13.92
CA VAL A 255 3.81 4.65 13.47
C VAL A 255 2.79 3.52 13.33
N ILE A 256 1.50 3.87 13.25
CA ILE A 256 0.45 2.90 12.94
C ILE A 256 0.38 2.71 11.43
N GLU A 257 0.47 1.47 10.98
CA GLU A 257 0.22 1.10 9.59
C GLU A 257 -1.01 0.20 9.48
N PHE A 258 -1.85 0.47 8.48
CA PHE A 258 -2.99 -0.37 8.15
C PHE A 258 -2.53 -1.61 7.38
N ASN A 259 -3.06 -2.77 7.75
CA ASN A 259 -2.76 -4.01 7.03
C ASN A 259 -3.64 -4.17 5.80
N SER A 260 -3.27 -5.13 4.96
CA SER A 260 -4.13 -5.62 3.89
C SER A 260 -5.49 -6.12 4.40
N PRO A 261 -6.55 -6.07 3.57
CA PRO A 261 -7.86 -6.58 3.93
C PRO A 261 -7.83 -8.03 4.41
N VAL A 262 -8.65 -8.34 5.42
CA VAL A 262 -8.93 -9.71 5.87
C VAL A 262 -10.35 -10.09 5.49
N LEU A 263 -10.63 -11.40 5.41
CA LEU A 263 -11.98 -11.89 5.12
C LEU A 263 -12.81 -11.93 6.40
N VAL A 264 -13.94 -11.25 6.42
CA VAL A 264 -14.85 -11.13 7.58
C VAL A 264 -16.21 -11.78 7.33
N LYS A 265 -16.91 -12.11 8.42
CA LYS A 265 -18.29 -12.61 8.45
C LYS A 265 -19.16 -11.76 9.39
N PRO A 266 -20.46 -11.57 9.11
CA PRO A 266 -21.16 -11.98 7.88
C PRO A 266 -20.66 -11.19 6.65
N PRO A 267 -20.89 -11.68 5.42
CA PRO A 267 -20.58 -10.91 4.23
C PRO A 267 -21.45 -9.65 4.18
N PHE A 268 -20.93 -8.61 3.53
CA PHE A 268 -21.66 -7.38 3.25
C PHE A 268 -21.63 -7.09 1.75
N SER A 269 -22.77 -6.61 1.23
CA SER A 269 -22.96 -6.27 -0.18
C SER A 269 -23.25 -4.78 -0.41
N THR A 270 -23.28 -4.00 0.67
CA THR A 270 -23.43 -2.55 0.68
C THR A 270 -22.23 -1.94 1.40
N PRO A 271 -21.90 -0.66 1.15
CA PRO A 271 -20.80 0.01 1.82
C PRO A 271 -20.84 -0.17 3.34
N LEU A 272 -19.75 -0.65 3.91
CA LEU A 272 -19.62 -0.89 5.35
C LEU A 272 -18.73 0.20 5.96
N LEU A 273 -19.21 0.86 7.02
CA LEU A 273 -18.41 1.82 7.78
C LEU A 273 -17.12 1.17 8.29
N SER A 274 -15.99 1.82 8.04
CA SER A 274 -14.64 1.34 8.35
C SER A 274 -13.85 2.41 9.10
N SER A 275 -12.87 1.97 9.90
CA SER A 275 -11.89 2.85 10.53
C SER A 275 -10.56 2.90 9.77
N GLN A 276 -10.49 2.29 8.59
CA GLN A 276 -9.30 2.20 7.77
C GLN A 276 -9.64 2.48 6.31
N TYR A 277 -8.66 3.01 5.59
CA TYR A 277 -8.72 3.24 4.15
C TYR A 277 -7.36 2.87 3.52
N SER A 278 -7.28 2.83 2.19
CA SER A 278 -6.04 2.58 1.46
C SER A 278 -5.69 3.75 0.54
N GLU A 279 -4.41 4.13 0.55
CA GLU A 279 -3.84 5.04 -0.46
C GLU A 279 -3.75 4.40 -1.85
N SER A 280 -3.95 3.08 -2.02
CA SER A 280 -3.99 2.46 -3.35
C SER A 280 -5.31 2.71 -4.08
N PHE A 281 -6.41 2.91 -3.37
CA PHE A 281 -7.72 3.21 -3.94
C PHE A 281 -8.60 3.93 -2.92
N HIS A 282 -8.97 5.18 -3.24
CA HIS A 282 -10.01 5.88 -2.52
C HIS A 282 -10.77 6.86 -3.41
N PHE A 283 -12.08 6.93 -3.21
CA PHE A 283 -13.03 7.70 -3.99
C PHE A 283 -13.93 8.54 -3.09
N GLY A 284 -14.20 9.78 -3.47
CA GLY A 284 -15.10 10.65 -2.72
C GLY A 284 -15.32 11.99 -3.40
N PRO A 285 -15.95 12.95 -2.70
CA PRO A 285 -16.14 14.29 -3.23
C PRO A 285 -14.79 15.04 -3.24
N THR A 286 -14.58 15.91 -4.23
CA THR A 286 -13.31 16.65 -4.39
C THR A 286 -12.94 17.49 -3.18
N HIS A 287 -13.91 18.06 -2.46
CA HIS A 287 -13.67 18.84 -1.23
C HIS A 287 -13.00 18.02 -0.11
N ALA A 288 -13.00 16.67 -0.18
CA ALA A 288 -12.22 15.85 0.74
C ALA A 288 -10.71 16.10 0.59
N LEU A 289 -10.22 16.36 -0.62
CA LEU A 289 -8.80 16.62 -0.88
C LEU A 289 -8.35 17.94 -0.25
N GLU A 290 -9.20 18.95 -0.16
CA GLU A 290 -8.91 20.21 0.55
C GLU A 290 -8.95 20.03 2.07
N ALA A 291 -9.87 19.18 2.56
CA ALA A 291 -10.00 18.95 3.99
C ALA A 291 -8.76 18.27 4.59
N ALA A 292 -8.22 17.24 3.92
CA ALA A 292 -6.96 16.62 4.32
C ALA A 292 -6.10 16.27 3.09
N PRO A 293 -5.35 17.24 2.55
CA PRO A 293 -4.44 16.99 1.45
C PRO A 293 -3.31 16.08 1.88
N SER A 294 -2.71 15.38 0.92
CA SER A 294 -1.44 14.69 1.12
C SER A 294 -0.39 15.69 1.63
N ASP A 295 0.42 15.28 2.61
CA ASP A 295 1.39 16.18 3.21
C ASP A 295 2.73 16.13 2.44
N PRO A 296 3.14 17.23 1.78
CA PRO A 296 4.37 17.25 1.01
C PRO A 296 5.64 17.15 1.87
N ASN A 297 5.53 17.30 3.18
CA ASN A 297 6.65 17.22 4.12
C ASN A 297 6.86 15.80 4.67
N LEU A 298 5.95 14.85 4.39
CA LEU A 298 6.16 13.43 4.73
C LEU A 298 7.06 12.76 3.69
N VAL A 299 8.32 13.15 3.69
CA VAL A 299 9.32 12.68 2.72
C VAL A 299 9.93 11.36 3.18
N TYR A 300 10.22 10.49 2.21
CA TYR A 300 10.89 9.21 2.40
C TYR A 300 10.18 8.28 3.40
N THR A 301 8.86 8.37 3.54
CA THR A 301 8.05 7.46 4.36
C THR A 301 7.08 6.68 3.49
N TRP A 302 6.81 5.44 3.86
CA TRP A 302 5.82 4.57 3.18
C TRP A 302 4.80 3.96 4.14
N GLU A 303 5.11 4.01 5.43
CA GLU A 303 4.28 3.56 6.52
C GLU A 303 3.76 4.78 7.29
N GLY A 304 2.61 4.65 7.95
CA GLY A 304 2.02 5.69 8.80
C GLY A 304 1.21 6.74 8.04
N ILE A 305 1.48 6.96 6.75
CA ILE A 305 0.83 8.00 5.94
C ILE A 305 -0.69 7.82 5.92
N THR A 306 -1.14 6.56 5.81
CA THR A 306 -2.57 6.20 5.81
C THR A 306 -3.22 6.55 7.15
N TYR A 307 -2.68 6.09 8.28
CA TYR A 307 -3.23 6.45 9.59
C TYR A 307 -3.21 7.97 9.84
N TYR A 308 -2.11 8.63 9.49
CA TYR A 308 -1.93 10.07 9.65
C TYR A 308 -3.00 10.86 8.89
N ARG A 309 -3.23 10.55 7.62
CA ARG A 309 -4.26 11.23 6.82
C ARG A 309 -5.68 10.80 7.20
N ALA A 310 -5.89 9.53 7.56
CA ALA A 310 -7.18 9.05 8.06
C ALA A 310 -7.63 9.86 9.28
N THR A 311 -6.72 10.08 10.22
CA THR A 311 -6.95 10.89 11.42
C THR A 311 -7.41 12.30 11.04
N ARG A 312 -6.73 12.94 10.08
CA ARG A 312 -7.04 14.30 9.64
C ARG A 312 -8.41 14.40 8.95
N TRP A 313 -8.76 13.46 8.09
CA TRP A 313 -10.09 13.40 7.48
C TRP A 313 -11.18 13.15 8.53
N TRP A 314 -10.96 12.17 9.40
CA TRP A 314 -11.97 11.76 10.37
C TRP A 314 -12.27 12.87 11.37
N THR A 315 -11.24 13.52 11.92
CA THR A 315 -11.40 14.68 12.82
C THR A 315 -12.01 15.91 12.13
N ARG A 316 -12.10 15.92 10.79
CA ARG A 316 -12.82 16.92 9.97
C ARG A 316 -14.20 16.48 9.51
N GLY A 317 -14.69 15.34 9.98
CA GLY A 317 -16.06 14.87 9.74
C GLY A 317 -16.24 14.03 8.49
N TYR A 318 -15.16 13.44 7.95
CA TYR A 318 -15.21 12.46 6.87
C TYR A 318 -15.21 11.04 7.40
N ASP A 319 -15.85 10.14 6.69
CA ASP A 319 -16.04 8.75 7.13
C ASP A 319 -15.61 7.78 6.03
N PHE A 320 -14.95 6.69 6.41
CA PHE A 320 -14.45 5.69 5.47
C PHE A 320 -15.46 4.56 5.33
N TYR A 321 -15.67 4.10 4.10
CA TYR A 321 -16.53 2.97 3.81
C TYR A 321 -15.79 1.97 2.94
N SER A 322 -15.84 0.70 3.34
CA SER A 322 -15.38 -0.40 2.49
C SER A 322 -16.47 -0.73 1.48
N PRO A 323 -16.18 -0.83 0.18
CA PRO A 323 -17.18 -1.15 -0.82
C PRO A 323 -17.66 -2.61 -0.65
N GLY A 324 -18.94 -2.85 -0.90
CA GLY A 324 -19.55 -4.18 -0.87
C GLY A 324 -19.07 -5.08 -2.01
N LYS A 325 -18.50 -4.51 -3.08
CA LYS A 325 -17.94 -5.22 -4.23
C LYS A 325 -16.69 -4.51 -4.77
N PRO A 326 -15.74 -5.24 -5.39
CA PRO A 326 -14.57 -4.61 -6.01
C PRO A 326 -14.94 -3.93 -7.34
N PHE A 327 -14.56 -2.66 -7.50
CA PHE A 327 -14.61 -1.92 -8.78
C PHE A 327 -13.30 -1.99 -9.56
N ILE A 328 -12.23 -2.35 -8.85
CA ILE A 328 -10.86 -2.24 -9.31
C ILE A 328 -10.08 -3.39 -8.67
N TYR A 329 -9.13 -3.92 -9.42
CA TYR A 329 -8.20 -4.95 -9.00
C TYR A 329 -6.78 -4.42 -9.22
N GLN A 330 -5.82 -4.99 -8.50
CA GLN A 330 -4.45 -4.53 -8.57
C GLN A 330 -3.48 -5.63 -8.98
N HIS A 331 -2.54 -5.29 -9.85
CA HIS A 331 -1.40 -6.14 -10.19
C HIS A 331 -0.34 -6.04 -9.09
N TYR A 332 -0.29 -7.04 -8.22
CA TYR A 332 0.78 -7.20 -7.23
C TYR A 332 1.96 -7.96 -7.86
N VAL A 333 2.91 -7.19 -8.39
CA VAL A 333 4.13 -7.67 -9.02
C VAL A 333 5.35 -6.97 -8.40
N PRO A 334 6.57 -7.54 -8.50
CA PRO A 334 7.79 -6.85 -8.14
C PRO A 334 7.89 -5.50 -8.85
N ARG A 335 8.44 -4.50 -8.17
CA ARG A 335 8.57 -3.13 -8.66
C ARG A 335 9.92 -2.54 -8.30
N ILE A 336 10.30 -1.47 -8.99
CA ILE A 336 11.46 -0.67 -8.62
C ILE A 336 11.12 0.10 -7.35
N LEU A 337 11.96 -0.07 -6.33
CA LEU A 337 11.81 0.58 -5.04
C LEU A 337 12.82 1.71 -4.90
N HIS A 338 12.43 2.77 -4.19
CA HIS A 338 13.39 3.76 -3.73
C HIS A 338 14.44 3.07 -2.83
N PRO A 339 15.73 3.45 -2.84
CA PRO A 339 16.74 2.83 -1.99
C PRO A 339 16.33 2.75 -0.51
N LEU A 340 15.73 3.80 0.06
CA LEU A 340 15.23 3.77 1.44
C LEU A 340 14.09 2.78 1.74
N GLN A 341 13.44 2.20 0.72
CA GLN A 341 12.49 1.10 0.90
C GLN A 341 13.15 -0.28 0.91
N THR A 342 14.40 -0.40 0.46
CA THR A 342 15.11 -1.68 0.42
C THR A 342 15.90 -1.90 1.71
N PRO A 343 16.13 -3.15 2.12
CA PRO A 343 17.01 -3.45 3.23
C PRO A 343 18.42 -2.89 3.00
N GLN A 344 18.86 -2.01 3.90
CA GLN A 344 20.14 -1.32 3.83
C GLN A 344 21.23 -2.11 4.57
N TRP A 345 21.56 -3.32 4.09
CA TRP A 345 22.65 -4.12 4.63
C TRP A 345 24.00 -3.60 4.11
N ASN A 346 25.02 -3.47 4.97
CA ASN A 346 26.38 -3.08 4.60
C ASN A 346 26.51 -1.69 3.94
N VAL A 347 25.83 -0.69 4.49
CA VAL A 347 25.93 0.70 4.03
C VAL A 347 27.38 1.20 4.11
N PRO A 348 27.95 1.75 3.03
CA PRO A 348 29.32 2.27 3.04
C PRO A 348 29.46 3.48 3.96
N SER A 349 30.70 3.78 4.37
CA SER A 349 31.01 4.97 5.17
C SER A 349 31.82 5.97 4.31
N PRO A 350 31.34 7.21 4.11
CA PRO A 350 30.10 7.78 4.66
C PRO A 350 28.84 7.22 3.98
N ASP A 351 27.73 7.18 4.75
CA ASP A 351 26.43 6.72 4.25
C ASP A 351 25.86 7.70 3.23
N PRO A 352 25.67 7.30 1.96
CA PRO A 352 25.20 8.19 0.90
C PRO A 352 23.75 8.67 1.13
N LEU A 353 22.96 7.95 1.94
CA LEU A 353 21.56 8.28 2.22
C LEU A 353 21.38 8.94 3.60
N ALA A 354 22.47 9.34 4.28
CA ALA A 354 22.40 9.88 5.65
C ALA A 354 21.44 11.08 5.77
N VAL A 355 21.47 12.01 4.81
CA VAL A 355 20.59 13.19 4.80
C VAL A 355 19.12 12.81 4.64
N GLU A 356 18.83 11.84 3.77
CA GLU A 356 17.47 11.38 3.52
C GLU A 356 16.91 10.60 4.72
N LYS A 357 17.76 9.80 5.39
CA LYS A 357 17.40 9.11 6.64
C LYS A 357 17.08 10.08 7.76
N MET A 358 17.82 11.19 7.89
CA MET A 358 17.47 12.23 8.86
C MET A 358 16.09 12.85 8.57
N ARG A 359 15.81 13.19 7.30
CA ARG A 359 14.50 13.72 6.88
C ARG A 359 13.36 12.70 7.04
N GLN A 360 13.66 11.42 6.87
CA GLN A 360 12.71 10.33 7.13
C GLN A 360 12.33 10.29 8.62
N VAL A 361 13.30 10.40 9.53
CA VAL A 361 13.05 10.47 10.99
C VAL A 361 12.18 11.70 11.32
N GLU A 362 12.47 12.87 10.75
CA GLU A 362 11.65 14.08 10.91
C GLU A 362 10.20 13.87 10.43
N SER A 363 10.02 13.13 9.33
CA SER A 363 8.70 12.78 8.79
C SER A 363 7.92 11.85 9.72
N TYR A 364 8.57 10.86 10.34
CA TYR A 364 7.94 10.02 11.36
C TYR A 364 7.58 10.81 12.61
N ALA A 365 8.47 11.69 13.08
CA ALA A 365 8.19 12.59 14.20
C ALA A 365 6.98 13.49 13.89
N ARG A 366 6.88 14.01 12.67
CA ARG A 366 5.73 14.80 12.22
C ARG A 366 4.41 14.02 12.28
N MET A 367 4.39 12.75 11.87
CA MET A 367 3.19 11.91 11.97
C MET A 367 2.79 11.61 13.43
N GLN A 368 3.77 11.49 14.32
CA GLN A 368 3.54 11.27 15.75
C GLN A 368 3.01 12.51 16.47
N GLN A 369 3.23 13.70 15.93
CA GLN A 369 2.90 15.00 16.52
C GLN A 369 1.55 15.57 16.04
N LEU A 370 0.51 14.74 15.95
CA LEU A 370 -0.85 15.22 15.73
C LEU A 370 -1.39 15.87 17.01
N TYR A 371 -1.53 17.19 17.03
CA TYR A 371 -1.92 17.97 18.21
C TYR A 371 -3.40 18.38 18.18
N PRO A 372 -4.22 17.92 19.14
CA PRO A 372 -5.60 18.39 19.28
C PRO A 372 -5.70 19.91 19.42
N GLY A 373 -6.51 20.56 18.58
CA GLY A 373 -6.85 21.97 18.71
C GLY A 373 -5.86 22.97 18.12
N ASP A 374 -4.72 22.53 17.56
CA ASP A 374 -3.81 23.42 16.85
C ASP A 374 -4.27 23.64 15.40
N THR A 375 -4.97 24.74 15.17
CA THR A 375 -5.41 25.17 13.83
C THR A 375 -4.33 25.90 13.05
N ALA A 376 -3.24 26.34 13.68
CA ALA A 376 -2.19 27.12 13.02
C ALA A 376 -1.40 26.27 12.01
N SER A 377 -1.38 24.95 12.21
CA SER A 377 -0.76 23.97 11.33
C SER A 377 -1.75 23.29 10.36
N ALA A 378 -2.95 23.86 10.17
CA ALA A 378 -3.88 23.44 9.13
C ALA A 378 -3.23 23.60 7.72
N PRO A 379 -3.48 22.66 6.78
CA PRO A 379 -4.39 21.52 6.86
C PRO A 379 -3.73 20.21 7.36
N TYR A 380 -2.54 20.28 7.96
CA TYR A 380 -1.71 19.12 8.32
C TYR A 380 -1.79 18.70 9.79
N ASN A 381 -2.78 19.22 10.52
CA ASN A 381 -3.09 18.79 11.88
C ASN A 381 -4.51 18.21 11.98
N VAL A 382 -4.96 17.79 13.15
CA VAL A 382 -6.32 17.27 13.35
C VAL A 382 -7.37 18.37 13.18
N GLY A 383 -8.60 17.97 12.82
CA GLY A 383 -9.76 18.85 12.72
C GLY A 383 -10.49 19.02 14.05
N THR A 384 -11.60 19.77 13.99
CA THR A 384 -12.41 20.14 15.17
C THR A 384 -13.80 19.50 15.18
N LYS A 385 -14.17 18.79 14.12
CA LYS A 385 -15.50 18.17 13.99
C LYS A 385 -15.67 16.97 14.91
N ARG A 386 -14.58 16.24 15.16
CA ARG A 386 -14.48 15.18 16.17
C ARG A 386 -13.08 15.24 16.79
N SER A 387 -13.00 14.89 18.07
CA SER A 387 -11.73 14.91 18.82
C SER A 387 -10.81 13.74 18.44
N TYR A 388 -9.53 13.88 18.77
CA TYR A 388 -8.54 12.81 18.55
C TYR A 388 -8.80 11.60 19.46
N GLU A 389 -9.30 11.84 20.67
CA GLU A 389 -9.68 10.79 21.62
C GLU A 389 -10.85 9.96 21.09
N GLN A 390 -11.84 10.61 20.46
CA GLN A 390 -12.91 9.90 19.78
C GLN A 390 -12.41 9.08 18.58
N TRP A 391 -11.37 9.55 17.87
CA TRP A 391 -10.77 8.79 16.79
C TRP A 391 -10.06 7.53 17.29
N ILE A 392 -9.28 7.63 18.37
CA ILE A 392 -8.64 6.46 19.01
C ILE A 392 -9.70 5.45 19.45
N ALA A 393 -10.78 5.90 20.09
CA ALA A 393 -11.88 5.03 20.51
C ALA A 393 -12.62 4.39 19.33
N PHE A 394 -12.89 5.15 18.27
CA PHE A 394 -13.59 4.66 17.06
C PHE A 394 -12.74 3.67 16.26
N SER A 395 -11.44 3.94 16.12
CA SER A 395 -10.52 3.13 15.33
C SER A 395 -9.96 1.92 16.07
N ASN A 396 -10.02 1.94 17.40
CA ASN A 396 -9.37 0.96 18.29
C ASN A 396 -7.86 0.85 18.03
N MET A 397 -7.19 1.98 17.77
CA MET A 397 -5.75 2.03 17.50
C MET A 397 -5.07 3.01 18.44
N TYR A 398 -3.98 2.56 19.06
CA TYR A 398 -3.29 3.31 20.11
C TYR A 398 -1.89 3.69 19.62
N PRO A 399 -1.67 4.93 19.13
CA PRO A 399 -0.38 5.38 18.60
C PRO A 399 0.78 5.28 19.60
N THR A 400 0.47 5.29 20.89
CA THR A 400 1.45 5.21 21.97
C THR A 400 1.82 3.77 22.36
N ALA A 401 1.13 2.76 21.82
CA ALA A 401 1.42 1.36 22.11
C ALA A 401 2.85 0.97 21.70
N SER A 402 3.41 0.01 22.42
CA SER A 402 4.70 -0.60 22.04
C SER A 402 4.54 -1.46 20.79
N TYR A 403 5.62 -1.61 20.02
CA TYR A 403 5.68 -2.61 18.96
C TYR A 403 5.48 -4.02 19.51
N ASP A 404 4.56 -4.76 18.91
CA ASP A 404 4.32 -6.17 19.21
C ASP A 404 4.95 -7.04 18.12
N GLU A 405 6.01 -7.76 18.47
CA GLU A 405 6.71 -8.64 17.52
C GLU A 405 6.00 -9.98 17.28
N SER A 406 5.01 -10.31 18.11
CA SER A 406 4.31 -11.59 18.05
C SER A 406 3.18 -11.61 17.02
N THR A 407 2.77 -10.46 16.50
CA THR A 407 1.64 -10.34 15.58
C THR A 407 1.80 -9.19 14.59
N ASP A 408 1.30 -9.39 13.38
CA ASP A 408 1.14 -8.32 12.39
C ASP A 408 -0.21 -7.60 12.53
N LYS A 409 -1.10 -8.06 13.42
CA LYS A 409 -2.47 -7.56 13.64
C LYS A 409 -2.66 -7.10 15.09
N GLN A 410 -1.78 -6.21 15.53
CA GLN A 410 -1.78 -5.69 16.90
C GLN A 410 -3.11 -5.03 17.30
N PHE A 411 -3.76 -4.34 16.36
CA PHE A 411 -5.09 -3.78 16.54
C PHE A 411 -6.06 -4.44 15.58
N ILE A 412 -7.22 -4.87 16.08
CA ILE A 412 -8.29 -5.53 15.32
C ILE A 412 -9.59 -4.77 15.58
N ASN A 413 -10.21 -4.27 14.51
CA ASN A 413 -11.46 -3.49 14.55
C ASN A 413 -12.45 -3.97 13.48
N CYS A 414 -12.62 -5.29 13.36
CA CYS A 414 -13.38 -5.93 12.28
C CYS A 414 -14.88 -6.08 12.55
N ASN A 415 -15.33 -5.71 13.74
CA ASN A 415 -16.75 -5.73 14.08
C ASN A 415 -17.46 -4.52 13.47
N PRO A 416 -18.80 -4.60 13.26
CA PRO A 416 -19.57 -3.44 12.83
C PRO A 416 -19.33 -2.22 13.71
N LEU A 417 -18.96 -1.10 13.09
CA LEU A 417 -18.65 0.14 13.80
C LEU A 417 -19.92 0.96 14.07
N THR A 418 -19.94 1.66 15.20
CA THR A 418 -20.98 2.63 15.50
C THR A 418 -20.61 3.98 14.90
N TYR A 419 -21.52 4.58 14.14
CA TYR A 419 -21.32 5.90 13.55
C TYR A 419 -21.15 6.97 14.63
N VAL A 420 -20.10 7.79 14.51
CA VAL A 420 -19.84 8.91 15.43
C VAL A 420 -20.17 10.22 14.72
N GLN A 421 -21.28 10.84 15.14
CA GLN A 421 -21.78 12.08 14.57
C GLN A 421 -20.76 13.23 14.73
N PRO A 422 -20.36 13.92 13.65
CA PRO A 422 -19.53 15.11 13.74
C PRO A 422 -20.32 16.30 14.31
N LYS A 423 -19.64 17.19 15.04
CA LYS A 423 -20.26 18.42 15.55
C LYS A 423 -20.80 19.28 14.40
N SER A 424 -22.02 19.81 14.53
CA SER A 424 -22.53 20.85 13.64
C SER A 424 -21.58 22.06 13.63
N ARG A 425 -21.59 22.85 12.54
CA ARG A 425 -20.79 24.08 12.50
C ARG A 425 -21.22 25.04 13.60
#